data_AF-A0AAD7IAB6-F1
#
_entry.id   AF-A0AAD7IAB6-F1
#
_cell.length_a   1.000
_cell.length_b   1.000
_cell.length_c   1.000
_cell.angle_alpha   90.00
_cell.angle_beta   90.00
_cell.angle_gamma   90.00
#
_symmetry.space_group_name_H-M   'P 1'
#
loop_
_entity.id
_entity.type
_entity.pdbx_description
1 polymer ?
#
loop_
_entity_poly.entity_id
_entity_poly.type
_entity_poly.pdbx_seq_one_letter_code
_entity_poly.pdbx_strand_id
1 'polypeptide(L)'
;MVLRRSGCWDIVNGTVSKPSTRDAAEKWEIKSEDGLTAIGLTVDADQYQYIQDATSGPAAWKALSAIYEKNSRGNRIALKRQFYGYEHD
;
A
#
# COMPACT_ATOMS: atom_id res chain seq x y z
N MET A 1 -6.36 -5.40 -7.21
CA MET A 1 -6.26 -5.54 -8.69
C MET A 1 -5.84 -4.25 -9.40
N VAL A 2 -6.26 -3.07 -8.91
CA VAL A 2 -6.01 -1.74 -9.51
C VAL A 2 -4.54 -1.47 -9.83
N LEU A 3 -3.65 -1.53 -8.83
CA LEU A 3 -2.21 -1.23 -9.00
C LEU A 3 -1.47 -2.12 -10.01
N ARG A 4 -1.92 -3.37 -10.17
CA ARG A 4 -1.36 -4.30 -11.16
C ARG A 4 -1.82 -3.95 -12.58
N ARG A 5 -3.09 -3.56 -12.75
CA ARG A 5 -3.63 -3.14 -14.05
C ARG A 5 -3.07 -1.80 -14.51
N SER A 6 -2.80 -0.88 -13.58
CA SER A 6 -2.13 0.39 -13.89
C SER A 6 -0.62 0.27 -14.05
N GLY A 7 -0.04 -0.93 -13.85
CA GLY A 7 1.40 -1.14 -13.96
C GLY A 7 2.24 -0.33 -12.95
N CYS A 8 1.63 0.03 -11.82
CA CYS A 8 2.25 0.79 -10.72
C CYS A 8 2.77 -0.13 -9.60
N TRP A 9 2.28 -1.38 -9.54
CA TRP A 9 2.57 -2.32 -8.45
C TRP A 9 4.06 -2.54 -8.19
N ASP A 10 4.86 -2.76 -9.24
CA ASP A 10 6.29 -3.07 -9.07
C ASP A 10 7.10 -1.87 -8.58
N ILE A 11 6.58 -0.66 -8.74
CA ILE A 11 7.15 0.57 -8.17
C ILE A 11 6.71 0.67 -6.71
N VAL A 12 5.41 0.60 -6.46
CA VAL A 12 4.79 0.73 -5.13
C VAL A 12 5.31 -0.30 -4.13
N ASN A 13 5.53 -1.55 -4.56
CA ASN A 13 6.06 -2.59 -3.68
C ASN A 13 7.59 -2.53 -3.49
N GLY A 14 8.28 -1.62 -4.19
CA GLY A 14 9.73 -1.45 -4.12
C GLY A 14 10.57 -2.40 -4.97
N THR A 15 9.96 -3.21 -5.85
CA THR A 15 10.70 -4.11 -6.77
C THR A 15 11.55 -3.31 -7.76
N VAL A 16 11.02 -2.19 -8.26
CA VAL A 16 11.74 -1.25 -9.13
C VAL A 16 12.22 -0.08 -8.28
N SER A 17 13.53 -0.04 -8.03
CA SER A 17 14.17 1.11 -7.41
C SER A 17 14.15 2.34 -8.32
N LYS A 18 14.17 3.53 -7.72
CA LYS A 18 14.18 4.80 -8.46
C LYS A 18 15.41 4.86 -9.40
N PRO A 19 15.22 5.01 -10.72
CA PRO A 19 16.32 5.08 -11.67
C PRO A 19 17.17 6.35 -11.49
N SER A 20 18.43 6.29 -11.93
CA SER A 20 19.35 7.45 -11.91
C SER A 20 19.26 8.33 -13.17
N THR A 21 18.74 7.80 -14.28
CA THR A 21 18.52 8.56 -15.52
C THR A 21 17.26 9.40 -15.43
N ARG A 22 17.34 10.66 -15.88
CA ARG A 22 16.27 11.67 -15.72
C ARG A 22 14.91 11.19 -16.27
N ASP A 23 14.88 10.74 -17.52
CA ASP A 23 13.61 10.36 -18.18
C ASP A 23 12.99 9.10 -17.58
N ALA A 24 13.81 8.19 -17.04
CA ALA A 24 13.33 7.00 -16.34
C ALA A 24 12.86 7.33 -14.93
N ALA A 25 13.53 8.27 -14.24
CA ALA A 25 13.13 8.77 -12.94
C ALA A 25 11.79 9.49 -13.01
N GLU A 26 11.56 10.32 -14.03
CA GLU A 26 10.28 11.01 -14.23
C GLU A 26 9.11 10.02 -14.42
N LYS A 27 9.30 9.00 -15.28
CA LYS A 27 8.29 7.94 -15.46
C LYS A 27 8.05 7.13 -14.18
N TRP A 28 9.09 6.94 -13.36
CA TRP A 28 8.98 6.28 -12.07
C TRP A 28 8.16 7.13 -11.09
N GLU A 29 8.41 8.43 -11.03
CA GLU A 29 7.68 9.36 -10.15
C GLU A 29 6.20 9.44 -10.51
N ILE A 30 5.86 9.58 -11.79
CA ILE A 30 4.45 9.60 -12.25
C ILE A 30 3.72 8.33 -11.78
N LYS A 31 4.32 7.15 -11.98
CA LYS A 31 3.72 5.89 -11.54
C LYS A 31 3.70 5.71 -10.02
N SER A 32 4.65 6.32 -9.32
CA SER A 32 4.68 6.37 -7.86
C SER A 32 3.54 7.22 -7.33
N GLU A 33 3.26 8.37 -7.93
CA GLU A 33 2.12 9.24 -7.62
C GLU A 33 0.79 8.56 -7.97
N ASP A 34 0.66 7.96 -9.16
CA ASP A 34 -0.53 7.18 -9.53
C ASP A 34 -0.80 6.04 -8.52
N GLY A 35 0.28 5.40 -8.05
CA GLY A 35 0.22 4.40 -6.99
C GLY A 35 -0.27 4.96 -5.67
N LEU A 36 0.21 6.15 -5.26
CA LEU A 36 -0.24 6.85 -4.07
C LEU A 36 -1.73 7.19 -4.15
N THR A 37 -2.17 7.78 -5.26
CA THR A 37 -3.58 8.12 -5.48
C THR A 37 -4.46 6.88 -5.43
N ALA A 38 -4.06 5.80 -6.11
CA ALA A 38 -4.82 4.56 -6.08
C ALA A 38 -4.92 3.97 -4.66
N ILE A 39 -3.87 4.04 -3.85
CA ILE A 39 -3.92 3.63 -2.44
C ILE A 39 -4.88 4.55 -1.67
N GLY A 40 -4.71 5.87 -1.75
CA GLY A 40 -5.54 6.84 -1.03
C GLY A 40 -7.03 6.74 -1.32
N LEU A 41 -7.40 6.39 -2.56
CA LEU A 41 -8.80 6.21 -2.96
C LEU A 41 -9.39 4.83 -2.60
N THR A 42 -8.55 3.86 -2.21
CA THR A 42 -9.00 2.49 -1.94
C THR A 42 -8.92 2.08 -0.49
N VAL A 43 -8.14 2.78 0.33
CA VAL A 43 -8.15 2.56 1.78
C VAL A 43 -9.45 3.04 2.41
N ASP A 44 -9.88 2.36 3.46
CA ASP A 44 -11.01 2.80 4.26
C ASP A 44 -10.67 4.10 5.01
N ALA A 45 -11.70 4.89 5.34
CA ALA A 45 -11.52 6.21 5.94
C ALA A 45 -10.76 6.18 7.29
N ASP A 46 -10.92 5.11 8.06
CA ASP A 46 -10.23 4.89 9.34
C ASP A 46 -8.75 4.51 9.19
N GLN A 47 -8.34 4.09 8.00
CA GLN A 47 -6.96 3.73 7.65
C GLN A 47 -6.18 4.90 7.05
N TYR A 48 -6.86 5.99 6.67
CA TYR A 48 -6.23 7.16 6.05
C TYR A 48 -5.13 7.77 6.91
N GLN A 49 -5.29 7.75 8.25
CA GLN A 49 -4.29 8.20 9.21
C GLN A 49 -2.92 7.52 9.05
N TYR A 50 -2.87 6.31 8.50
CA TYR A 50 -1.62 5.58 8.31
C TYR A 50 -0.82 6.05 7.08
N ILE A 51 -1.48 6.74 6.14
CA ILE A 51 -0.87 7.16 4.87
C ILE A 51 -0.92 8.67 4.64
N GLN A 52 -1.53 9.45 5.53
CA GLN A 52 -1.73 10.89 5.35
C GLN A 52 -0.42 11.67 5.09
N ASP A 53 0.69 11.20 5.65
CA ASP A 53 2.01 11.83 5.52
C ASP A 53 2.86 11.19 4.40
N ALA A 54 2.30 10.23 3.66
CA ALA A 54 3.00 9.55 2.59
C ALA A 54 3.09 10.43 1.34
N THR A 55 4.32 10.70 0.89
CA THR A 55 4.59 11.53 -0.29
C THR A 55 4.78 10.73 -1.58
N SER A 56 4.73 9.40 -1.51
CA SER A 56 4.94 8.51 -2.64
C SER A 56 4.19 7.19 -2.46
N GLY A 57 3.84 6.53 -3.56
CA GLY A 57 3.19 5.21 -3.53
C GLY A 57 3.98 4.17 -2.71
N PRO A 58 5.31 4.07 -2.88
CA PRO A 58 6.14 3.19 -2.04
C PRO A 58 6.09 3.54 -0.55
N ALA A 59 6.07 4.83 -0.19
CA ALA A 59 5.96 5.24 1.21
C ALA A 59 4.60 4.85 1.81
N ALA A 60 3.50 5.07 1.07
CA ALA A 60 2.16 4.70 1.52
C ALA A 60 2.03 3.18 1.71
N TRP A 61 2.52 2.40 0.74
CA TRP A 61 2.52 0.94 0.85
C TRP A 61 3.38 0.44 2.01
N LYS A 62 4.55 1.03 2.22
CA LYS A 62 5.42 0.71 3.36
C LYS A 62 4.72 0.99 4.71
N ALA A 63 4.01 2.10 4.81
CA ALA A 63 3.27 2.43 6.03
C ALA A 63 2.13 1.42 6.29
N LEU A 64 1.33 1.10 5.27
CA LEU A 64 0.26 0.11 5.39
C LEU A 64 0.79 -1.30 5.70
N SER A 65 1.79 -1.77 4.97
CA SER A 65 2.41 -3.08 5.22
C SER A 65 2.96 -3.18 6.64
N ALA A 66 3.55 -2.11 7.18
CA ALA A 66 4.02 -2.10 8.57
C ALA A 66 2.89 -2.26 9.61
N ILE A 67 1.64 -1.91 9.29
CA ILE A 67 0.47 -2.13 10.15
C ILE A 67 -0.07 -3.55 9.99
N TYR A 68 -0.29 -3.98 8.75
CA TYR A 68 -0.96 -5.25 8.43
C TYR A 68 -0.06 -6.47 8.54
N GLU A 69 1.20 -6.37 8.11
CA GLU A 69 2.17 -7.47 8.19
C GLU A 69 2.78 -7.58 9.60
N LYS A 70 2.45 -6.66 10.51
CA LYS A 70 2.89 -6.73 11.90
C LYS A 70 2.36 -8.00 12.54
N ASN A 71 3.24 -8.99 12.72
CA ASN A 71 2.96 -10.24 13.41
C ASN A 71 2.91 -10.04 14.94
N SER A 72 2.09 -9.09 15.40
CA SER A 72 1.86 -8.88 16.82
C SER A 72 0.88 -9.94 17.35
N ARG A 73 0.98 -10.24 18.65
CA ARG A 73 0.02 -11.12 19.32
C ARG A 73 -1.40 -10.53 19.26
N GLY A 74 -1.53 -9.21 19.33
CA GLY A 74 -2.81 -8.49 19.19
C GLY A 74 -3.44 -8.69 17.81
N ASN A 75 -2.69 -8.47 16.73
CA ASN A 75 -3.16 -8.67 15.36
C ASN A 75 -3.59 -10.13 15.14
N ARG A 76 -2.83 -11.11 15.65
CA ARG A 76 -3.21 -12.53 15.56
C ARG A 76 -4.53 -12.84 16.27
N ILE A 77 -4.77 -12.23 17.43
CA ILE A 77 -6.04 -12.41 18.16
C ILE A 77 -7.20 -11.73 17.42
N ALA A 78 -7.00 -10.50 16.93
CA ALA A 78 -8.01 -9.77 16.16
C ALA A 78 -8.38 -10.50 14.86
N LEU A 79 -7.38 -10.96 14.09
CA LEU A 79 -7.58 -11.74 12.87
C LEU A 79 -8.28 -13.06 13.14
N LYS A 80 -7.91 -13.78 14.21
CA LYS A 80 -8.63 -15.00 14.62
C LYS A 80 -10.09 -14.70 14.98
N ARG A 81 -10.37 -13.61 15.69
CA ARG A 81 -11.74 -13.21 16.02
C ARG A 81 -12.55 -12.88 14.77
N GLN A 82 -11.98 -12.14 13.82
CA GLN A 82 -12.65 -11.88 12.53
C GLN A 82 -12.88 -13.17 11.75
N PHE A 83 -11.89 -14.08 11.74
CA PHE A 83 -12.00 -15.34 10.99
C PHE A 83 -13.03 -16.32 11.61
N TYR A 84 -13.01 -16.50 12.93
CA TYR A 84 -13.92 -17.42 13.62
C TYR A 84 -15.27 -16.80 14.01
N GLY A 85 -15.38 -15.47 14.00
CA GLY A 85 -16.62 -14.73 14.27
C GLY A 85 -17.38 -14.33 13.02
N TYR A 86 -16.88 -14.68 11.83
CA TYR A 86 -17.63 -14.50 10.59
C TYR A 86 -18.71 -15.60 10.52
N GLU A 87 -19.99 -15.21 10.63
CA GLU A 87 -21.06 -16.13 10.29
C GLU A 87 -21.02 -16.38 8.79
N HIS A 88 -20.87 -17.64 8.40
CA HIS A 88 -21.08 -18.08 7.04
C HIS A 88 -22.58 -18.23 6.82
N ASP A 89 -23.17 -17.36 5.99
CA ASP A 89 -24.48 -17.59 5.37
C ASP A 89 -24.47 -18.87 4.51
#